data_AF-A0A970T5M7-F1
#
_entry.id   AF-A0A970T5M7-F1
#
_cell.length_a   1.000
_cell.length_b   1.000
_cell.length_c   1.000
_cell.angle_alpha   90.00
_cell.angle_beta   90.00
_cell.angle_gamma   90.00
#
_symmetry.space_group_name_H-M   'P 1'
#
loop_
_entity.id
_entity.type
_entity.pdbx_description
1 polymer ?
#
loop_
_entity_poly.entity_id
_entity_poly.type
_entity_poly.pdbx_seq_one_letter_code
_entity_poly.pdbx_strand_id
1 'polypeptide(L)'
;MKKNIDCHVHCALGGGNRLSKNDLIQDTPDRRRYLTALVGRYYSLGVTRIRDGGDRYALSKAIAPIARDQGMQWLTPHIALYKEGCYGKFLGRAVANARDGFKRIRELKKEGVDFIKLVHSGMMSLEEYGATTSMGFAPQELADLIACAQDNGLHTMVHVNLPKGIIEAARAGVTSIEHGYGIDEEAMWAIAENQSTWVPTLAPFANMCQVDDKHPLAMHRPFAQKYYENHRKAVAKAYEIGVKIAVGSDTGATQVEHGTGSLDEWQYVIDCGLPEETAYRHSSDLMDRFQGSP
;
A
#
# COMPACT_ATOMS: atom_id res chain seq x y z
N MET A 1 4.79 -0.64 22.90
CA MET A 1 3.36 -0.84 22.58
C MET A 1 3.23 -2.07 21.69
N LYS A 2 2.02 -2.49 21.30
CA LYS A 2 1.88 -3.63 20.38
C LYS A 2 2.12 -3.15 18.94
N LYS A 3 3.15 -3.70 18.27
CA LYS A 3 3.41 -3.59 16.82
C LYS A 3 2.34 -4.33 16.02
N ASN A 4 1.07 -3.91 16.16
CA ASN A 4 -0.10 -4.68 15.72
C ASN A 4 -0.79 -4.13 14.47
N ILE A 5 -0.24 -3.09 13.84
CA ILE A 5 -0.82 -2.42 12.67
C ILE A 5 0.05 -2.65 11.45
N ASP A 6 -0.57 -2.95 10.31
CA ASP A 6 0.06 -2.89 9.00
C ASP A 6 -0.88 -2.16 8.03
N CYS A 7 -0.49 -0.95 7.62
CA CYS A 7 -1.28 -0.09 6.77
C CYS A 7 -1.15 -0.41 5.27
N HIS A 8 -0.39 -1.43 4.86
CA HIS A 8 -0.29 -1.83 3.45
C HIS A 8 0.12 -3.30 3.30
N VAL A 9 -0.83 -4.15 2.94
CA VAL A 9 -0.58 -5.55 2.58
C VAL A 9 -1.33 -5.94 1.32
N HIS A 10 -1.04 -7.08 0.72
CA HIS A 10 -1.82 -7.66 -0.36
C HIS A 10 -2.07 -9.15 -0.11
N CYS A 11 -3.24 -9.52 0.43
CA CYS A 11 -3.52 -10.92 0.81
C CYS A 11 -3.49 -11.92 -0.36
N ALA A 12 -3.68 -11.46 -1.60
CA ALA A 12 -3.67 -12.32 -2.78
C ALA A 12 -2.29 -12.46 -3.43
N LEU A 13 -1.32 -11.64 -3.03
CA LEU A 13 0.06 -11.69 -3.55
C LEU A 13 0.93 -12.57 -2.64
N GLY A 14 2.20 -12.76 -3.00
CA GLY A 14 3.12 -13.63 -2.27
C GLY A 14 2.62 -15.07 -2.15
N GLY A 15 2.22 -15.48 -0.94
CA GLY A 15 1.65 -16.81 -0.66
C GLY A 15 0.39 -17.12 -1.47
N GLY A 16 -0.39 -16.10 -1.82
CA GLY A 16 -1.59 -16.23 -2.66
C GLY A 16 -1.31 -16.63 -4.10
N ASN A 17 -0.07 -16.44 -4.59
CA ASN A 17 0.35 -16.90 -5.92
C ASN A 17 0.34 -18.44 -6.07
N ARG A 18 0.23 -19.18 -4.95
CA ARG A 18 0.10 -20.64 -4.94
C ARG A 18 -1.33 -21.11 -5.20
N LEU A 19 -2.32 -20.21 -5.08
CA LEU A 19 -3.71 -20.52 -5.39
C LEU A 19 -3.92 -20.59 -6.90
N SER A 20 -4.76 -21.53 -7.34
CA SER A 20 -5.19 -21.53 -8.74
C SER A 20 -6.07 -20.31 -9.03
N LYS A 21 -6.21 -19.96 -10.30
CA LYS A 21 -7.17 -18.92 -10.72
C LYS A 21 -8.59 -19.24 -10.23
N ASN A 22 -8.97 -20.51 -10.16
CA ASN A 22 -10.27 -20.92 -9.66
C ASN A 22 -10.41 -20.59 -8.17
N ASP A 23 -9.37 -20.86 -7.37
CA ASP A 23 -9.38 -20.58 -5.93
C ASP A 23 -9.39 -19.08 -5.61
N LEU A 24 -8.79 -18.26 -6.48
CA LEU A 24 -8.81 -16.80 -6.32
C LEU A 24 -10.21 -16.19 -6.58
N ILE A 25 -11.04 -16.87 -7.36
CA ILE A 25 -12.35 -16.35 -7.80
C ILE A 25 -13.49 -17.00 -7.02
N GLN A 26 -13.47 -18.32 -6.88
CA GLN A 26 -14.55 -19.13 -6.31
C GLN A 26 -14.31 -19.44 -4.84
N ASP A 27 -15.36 -19.78 -4.11
CA ASP A 27 -15.25 -20.21 -2.72
C ASP A 27 -14.89 -21.70 -2.63
N THR A 28 -13.60 -22.01 -2.81
CA THR A 28 -13.07 -23.37 -2.78
C THR A 28 -12.53 -23.75 -1.39
N PRO A 29 -12.42 -25.06 -1.07
CA PRO A 29 -11.75 -25.49 0.16
C PRO A 29 -10.32 -24.96 0.30
N ASP A 30 -9.56 -24.90 -0.80
CA ASP A 30 -8.18 -24.40 -0.80
C ASP A 30 -8.11 -22.89 -0.53
N ARG A 31 -9.03 -22.10 -1.11
CA ARG A 31 -9.19 -20.68 -0.76
C ARG A 31 -9.46 -20.51 0.73
N ARG A 32 -10.46 -21.21 1.28
CA ARG A 32 -10.81 -21.09 2.72
C ARG A 32 -9.65 -21.48 3.62
N ARG A 33 -8.93 -22.55 3.28
CA ARG A 33 -7.73 -23.01 4.00
C ARG A 33 -6.63 -21.96 3.98
N TYR A 34 -6.36 -21.37 2.81
CA TYR A 34 -5.38 -20.31 2.66
C TYR A 34 -5.75 -19.08 3.50
N LEU A 35 -6.98 -18.58 3.37
CA LEU A 35 -7.42 -17.37 4.08
C LEU A 35 -7.41 -17.57 5.61
N THR A 36 -7.89 -18.72 6.09
CA THR A 36 -7.87 -19.05 7.53
C THR A 36 -6.44 -19.14 8.05
N ALA A 37 -5.54 -19.80 7.31
CA ALA A 37 -4.13 -19.90 7.69
C ALA A 37 -3.44 -18.53 7.67
N LEU A 38 -3.80 -17.65 6.73
CA LEU A 38 -3.26 -16.31 6.62
C LEU A 38 -3.69 -15.44 7.81
N VAL A 39 -4.98 -15.43 8.15
CA VAL A 39 -5.51 -14.75 9.34
C VAL A 39 -4.84 -15.28 10.61
N GLY A 40 -4.77 -16.61 10.77
CA GLY A 40 -4.12 -17.24 11.92
C GLY A 40 -2.65 -16.87 12.06
N ARG A 41 -1.92 -16.73 10.94
CA ARG A 41 -0.53 -16.28 10.93
C ARG A 41 -0.38 -14.87 11.49
N TYR A 42 -1.11 -13.90 10.93
CA TYR A 42 -1.09 -12.51 11.41
C TYR A 42 -1.50 -12.41 12.89
N TYR A 43 -2.57 -13.11 13.28
CA TYR A 43 -3.03 -13.17 14.66
C TYR A 43 -1.95 -13.69 15.62
N SER A 44 -1.29 -14.80 15.26
CA SER A 44 -0.26 -15.42 16.09
C SER A 44 0.97 -14.53 16.31
N LEU A 45 1.25 -13.64 15.36
CA LEU A 45 2.33 -12.65 15.43
C LEU A 45 1.87 -11.32 16.07
N GLY A 46 0.61 -11.22 16.47
CA GLY A 46 0.06 -10.03 17.12
C GLY A 46 -0.24 -8.87 16.16
N VAL A 47 -0.23 -9.08 14.84
CA VAL A 47 -0.60 -8.09 13.84
C VAL A 47 -2.10 -8.20 13.58
N THR A 48 -2.90 -7.34 14.21
CA THR A 48 -4.36 -7.51 14.28
C THR A 48 -5.15 -6.39 13.59
N ARG A 49 -4.49 -5.36 13.07
CA ARG A 49 -5.12 -4.26 12.33
C ARG A 49 -4.44 -4.12 10.97
N ILE A 50 -5.15 -4.44 9.90
CA ILE A 50 -4.56 -4.58 8.56
C ILE A 50 -5.35 -3.72 7.57
N ARG A 51 -4.63 -3.03 6.68
CA ARG A 51 -5.18 -2.33 5.52
C ARG A 51 -4.60 -2.93 4.24
N ASP A 52 -5.45 -3.61 3.49
CA ASP A 52 -5.09 -4.32 2.27
C ASP A 52 -5.10 -3.38 1.05
N GLY A 53 -4.15 -3.50 0.12
CA GLY A 53 -4.04 -2.69 -1.09
C GLY A 53 -4.88 -3.21 -2.27
N GLY A 54 -5.62 -4.29 -2.08
CA GLY A 54 -6.47 -4.94 -3.06
C GLY A 54 -5.73 -5.88 -4.00
N ASP A 55 -6.50 -6.60 -4.81
CA ASP A 55 -5.99 -7.46 -5.87
C ASP A 55 -7.03 -7.61 -6.99
N ARG A 56 -6.64 -8.03 -8.19
CA ARG A 56 -7.58 -8.10 -9.33
C ARG A 56 -8.78 -9.03 -9.16
N TYR A 57 -8.75 -9.94 -8.19
CA TYR A 57 -9.82 -10.91 -7.90
C TYR A 57 -10.66 -10.53 -6.68
N ALA A 58 -10.33 -9.42 -5.99
CA ALA A 58 -10.99 -9.00 -4.76
C ALA A 58 -10.99 -10.10 -3.68
N LEU A 59 -9.88 -10.82 -3.53
CA LEU A 59 -9.73 -11.88 -2.53
C LEU A 59 -9.93 -11.31 -1.11
N SER A 60 -9.50 -10.07 -0.90
CA SER A 60 -9.65 -9.33 0.36
C SER A 60 -11.12 -9.16 0.81
N LYS A 61 -12.10 -9.26 -0.10
CA LYS A 61 -13.52 -9.32 0.26
C LYS A 61 -13.86 -10.55 1.12
N ALA A 62 -13.17 -11.67 0.89
CA ALA A 62 -13.42 -12.92 1.61
C ALA A 62 -12.58 -13.05 2.89
N ILE A 63 -11.41 -12.41 2.96
CA ILE A 63 -10.57 -12.49 4.17
C ILE A 63 -11.11 -11.60 5.30
N ALA A 64 -11.72 -10.46 4.97
CA ALA A 64 -12.20 -9.50 5.94
C ALA A 64 -13.19 -10.09 6.99
N PRO A 65 -14.22 -10.87 6.63
CA PRO A 65 -15.09 -11.51 7.62
C PRO A 65 -14.35 -12.56 8.47
N ILE A 66 -13.46 -13.35 7.89
CA ILE A 66 -12.67 -14.35 8.64
C ILE A 66 -11.77 -13.67 9.67
N ALA A 67 -11.13 -12.56 9.30
CA ALA A 67 -10.34 -11.75 10.21
C ALA A 67 -11.20 -11.18 11.35
N ARG A 68 -12.39 -10.67 11.03
CA ARG A 68 -13.34 -10.14 12.03
C ARG A 68 -13.78 -11.19 13.04
N ASP A 69 -14.09 -12.40 12.59
CA ASP A 69 -14.48 -13.51 13.47
C ASP A 69 -13.35 -13.91 14.44
N GLN A 70 -12.09 -13.69 14.03
CA GLN A 70 -10.89 -13.86 14.87
C GLN A 70 -10.60 -12.62 15.76
N GLY A 71 -11.42 -11.57 15.71
CA GLY A 71 -11.22 -10.32 16.46
C GLY A 71 -10.17 -9.38 15.86
N MET A 72 -9.86 -9.53 14.57
CA MET A 72 -8.95 -8.65 13.84
C MET A 72 -9.71 -7.64 12.98
N GLN A 73 -9.08 -6.49 12.72
CA GLN A 73 -9.53 -5.51 11.75
C GLN A 73 -8.84 -5.75 10.42
N TRP A 74 -9.62 -5.75 9.34
CA TRP A 74 -9.13 -5.89 7.97
C TRP A 74 -9.89 -4.93 7.06
N LEU A 75 -9.26 -3.81 6.70
CA LEU A 75 -9.81 -2.80 5.77
C LEU A 75 -9.38 -3.11 4.34
N THR A 76 -10.26 -2.92 3.37
CA THR A 76 -10.01 -3.31 1.98
C THR A 76 -10.67 -2.39 0.93
N PRO A 77 -9.97 -2.10 -0.18
CA PRO A 77 -10.53 -1.46 -1.37
C PRO A 77 -11.15 -2.48 -2.33
N HIS A 78 -11.12 -3.78 -1.99
CA HIS A 78 -11.30 -4.95 -2.85
C HIS A 78 -10.29 -5.02 -4.00
N ILE A 79 -10.29 -4.01 -4.87
CA ILE A 79 -9.43 -3.87 -6.03
C ILE A 79 -8.84 -2.46 -6.10
N ALA A 80 -7.80 -2.27 -6.89
CA ALA A 80 -7.32 -0.94 -7.27
C ALA A 80 -7.94 -0.42 -8.58
N LEU A 81 -7.91 0.90 -8.76
CA LEU A 81 -8.15 1.56 -10.05
C LEU A 81 -6.84 2.09 -10.62
N TYR A 82 -6.60 1.85 -11.91
CA TYR A 82 -5.39 2.30 -12.60
C TYR A 82 -5.73 2.88 -13.97
N LYS A 83 -4.89 3.79 -14.50
CA LYS A 83 -5.11 4.35 -15.83
C LYS A 83 -4.96 3.27 -16.92
N GLU A 84 -5.90 3.21 -17.86
CA GLU A 84 -5.81 2.27 -18.98
C GLU A 84 -4.48 2.43 -19.75
N GLY A 85 -3.81 1.31 -20.03
CA GLY A 85 -2.48 1.29 -20.64
C GLY A 85 -1.31 1.43 -19.67
N CYS A 86 -1.56 1.70 -18.39
CA CYS A 86 -0.53 1.88 -17.36
C CYS A 86 -0.40 0.68 -16.41
N TYR A 87 0.58 0.76 -15.50
CA TYR A 87 0.79 -0.20 -14.42
C TYR A 87 -0.44 -0.34 -13.50
N GLY A 88 -0.70 -1.56 -13.00
CA GLY A 88 -1.78 -1.83 -12.03
C GLY A 88 -2.75 -2.96 -12.41
N LYS A 89 -2.63 -3.58 -13.59
CA LYS A 89 -3.54 -4.65 -14.07
C LYS A 89 -3.70 -5.85 -13.14
N PHE A 90 -2.66 -6.18 -12.37
CA PHE A 90 -2.70 -7.29 -11.41
C PHE A 90 -3.44 -6.92 -10.10
N LEU A 91 -3.66 -5.63 -9.84
CA LEU A 91 -4.35 -5.12 -8.65
C LEU A 91 -5.83 -4.81 -8.86
N GLY A 92 -6.29 -4.60 -10.11
CA GLY A 92 -7.69 -4.24 -10.30
C GLY A 92 -8.11 -3.88 -11.71
N ARG A 93 -8.86 -2.79 -11.85
CA ARG A 93 -9.58 -2.42 -13.08
C ARG A 93 -9.01 -1.14 -13.70
N ALA A 94 -8.81 -1.17 -15.02
CA ALA A 94 -8.39 -0.02 -15.80
C ALA A 94 -9.47 1.07 -15.78
N VAL A 95 -9.07 2.33 -15.90
CA VAL A 95 -9.91 3.52 -16.02
C VAL A 95 -9.55 4.22 -17.32
N ALA A 96 -10.50 4.30 -18.25
CA ALA A 96 -10.26 4.93 -19.55
C ALA A 96 -10.23 6.46 -19.44
N ASN A 97 -11.14 7.04 -18.66
CA ASN A 97 -11.29 8.48 -18.43
C ASN A 97 -11.99 8.76 -17.08
N ALA A 98 -12.04 10.03 -16.67
CA ALA A 98 -12.66 10.46 -15.41
C ALA A 98 -14.11 9.95 -15.23
N ARG A 99 -14.96 10.04 -16.26
CA ARG A 99 -16.37 9.57 -16.19
C ARG A 99 -16.45 8.08 -15.86
N ASP A 100 -15.61 7.30 -16.50
CA ASP A 100 -15.48 5.86 -16.30
C ASP A 100 -14.91 5.54 -14.90
N GLY A 101 -13.97 6.36 -14.40
CA GLY A 101 -13.49 6.28 -13.02
C GLY A 101 -14.58 6.59 -11.98
N PHE A 102 -15.39 7.65 -12.18
CA PHE A 102 -16.51 7.97 -11.29
C PHE A 102 -17.56 6.88 -11.24
N LYS A 103 -17.83 6.23 -12.38
CA LYS A 103 -18.69 5.05 -12.43
C LYS A 103 -18.13 3.94 -11.54
N ARG A 104 -16.85 3.60 -11.68
CA ARG A 104 -16.20 2.55 -10.87
C ARG A 104 -16.16 2.86 -9.39
N ILE A 105 -15.87 4.10 -8.99
CA ILE A 105 -15.90 4.52 -7.58
C ILE A 105 -17.28 4.25 -6.96
N ARG A 106 -18.35 4.64 -7.67
CA ARG A 106 -19.74 4.38 -7.22
C ARG A 106 -20.09 2.89 -7.17
N GLU A 107 -19.55 2.09 -8.09
CA GLU A 107 -19.71 0.63 -8.06
C GLU A 107 -18.99 0.03 -6.86
N LEU A 108 -17.74 0.40 -6.61
CA LEU A 108 -16.97 -0.08 -5.46
C LEU A 108 -17.62 0.32 -4.13
N LYS A 109 -18.13 1.55 -4.02
CA LYS A 109 -18.95 1.97 -2.87
C LYS A 109 -20.14 1.05 -2.64
N LYS A 110 -20.88 0.68 -3.69
CA LYS A 110 -22.01 -0.26 -3.59
C LYS A 110 -21.56 -1.68 -3.23
N GLU A 111 -20.34 -2.06 -3.61
CA GLU A 111 -19.73 -3.33 -3.23
C GLU A 111 -19.27 -3.37 -1.76
N GLY A 112 -19.26 -2.23 -1.06
CA GLY A 112 -18.94 -2.14 0.36
C GLY A 112 -17.44 -2.07 0.66
N VAL A 113 -16.65 -1.45 -0.23
CA VAL A 113 -15.24 -1.17 0.05
C VAL A 113 -15.09 -0.16 1.19
N ASP A 114 -14.01 -0.27 1.97
CA ASP A 114 -13.68 0.70 3.01
C ASP A 114 -13.08 1.99 2.41
N PHE A 115 -12.43 1.89 1.25
CA PHE A 115 -11.79 3.01 0.57
C PHE A 115 -11.49 2.76 -0.90
N ILE A 116 -10.99 3.78 -1.61
CA ILE A 116 -10.53 3.66 -2.99
C ILE A 116 -9.00 3.62 -3.05
N LYS A 117 -8.45 2.62 -3.74
CA LYS A 117 -7.03 2.56 -4.12
C LYS A 117 -6.83 3.04 -5.55
N LEU A 118 -5.93 4.00 -5.75
CA LEU A 118 -5.51 4.47 -7.07
C LEU A 118 -4.04 4.09 -7.33
N VAL A 119 -3.72 3.70 -8.55
CA VAL A 119 -2.35 3.46 -9.02
C VAL A 119 -1.94 4.59 -9.96
N HIS A 120 -1.01 5.43 -9.51
CA HIS A 120 -0.65 6.68 -10.19
C HIS A 120 0.82 6.71 -10.69
N SER A 121 1.63 5.70 -10.37
CA SER A 121 2.90 5.44 -11.05
C SER A 121 3.12 3.95 -11.29
N GLY A 122 4.16 3.62 -12.05
CA GLY A 122 4.70 2.27 -12.16
C GLY A 122 5.64 1.89 -11.03
N MET A 123 6.20 0.68 -11.13
CA MET A 123 7.30 0.24 -10.27
C MET A 123 8.55 1.06 -10.51
N MET A 124 9.39 1.17 -9.48
CA MET A 124 10.74 1.69 -9.64
C MET A 124 11.57 0.79 -10.55
N SER A 125 12.34 1.42 -11.43
CA SER A 125 13.31 0.71 -12.25
C SER A 125 14.46 0.21 -11.39
N LEU A 126 14.82 -1.06 -11.57
CA LEU A 126 16.00 -1.72 -10.99
C LEU A 126 17.20 -1.71 -11.95
N GLU A 127 17.14 -0.88 -12.98
CA GLU A 127 18.18 -0.68 -14.00
C GLU A 127 18.55 0.81 -14.15
N GLU A 128 17.64 1.72 -13.80
CA GLU A 128 17.83 3.17 -13.83
C GLU A 128 17.23 3.80 -12.56
N TYR A 129 18.08 4.37 -11.71
CA TYR A 129 17.63 4.96 -10.45
C TYR A 129 16.77 6.20 -10.68
N GLY A 130 15.61 6.27 -10.00
CA GLY A 130 14.71 7.42 -10.08
C GLY A 130 13.78 7.40 -11.29
N ALA A 131 13.77 6.30 -12.05
CA ALA A 131 12.83 6.06 -13.14
C ALA A 131 11.70 5.11 -12.71
N THR A 132 10.53 5.28 -13.33
CA THR A 132 9.42 4.31 -13.24
C THR A 132 8.97 3.87 -14.61
N THR A 133 8.26 2.74 -14.69
CA THR A 133 7.79 2.20 -15.98
C THR A 133 6.74 3.07 -16.68
N SER A 134 6.00 3.90 -15.93
CA SER A 134 4.92 4.76 -16.44
C SER A 134 4.41 5.72 -15.36
N MET A 135 3.90 6.89 -15.75
CA MET A 135 2.95 7.65 -14.92
C MET A 135 1.52 7.21 -15.22
N GLY A 136 0.63 7.29 -14.22
CA GLY A 136 -0.77 6.87 -14.34
C GLY A 136 -1.66 7.98 -14.91
N PHE A 137 -2.60 8.45 -14.09
CA PHE A 137 -3.56 9.49 -14.44
C PHE A 137 -2.92 10.83 -14.80
N ALA A 138 -3.61 11.65 -15.61
CA ALA A 138 -3.25 13.06 -15.71
C ALA A 138 -3.53 13.78 -14.36
N PRO A 139 -2.86 14.90 -14.04
CA PRO A 139 -2.99 15.54 -12.72
C PRO A 139 -4.44 15.92 -12.37
N GLN A 140 -5.16 16.51 -13.32
CA GLN A 140 -6.58 16.85 -13.13
C GLN A 140 -7.44 15.59 -13.00
N GLU A 141 -7.16 14.55 -13.78
CA GLU A 141 -7.90 13.28 -13.69
C GLU A 141 -7.69 12.61 -12.32
N LEU A 142 -6.48 12.64 -11.76
CA LEU A 142 -6.20 12.15 -10.41
C LEU A 142 -7.00 12.95 -9.36
N ALA A 143 -6.97 14.28 -9.45
CA ALA A 143 -7.68 15.16 -8.53
C ALA A 143 -9.20 14.91 -8.57
N ASP A 144 -9.76 14.80 -9.78
CA ASP A 144 -11.18 14.50 -9.99
C ASP A 144 -11.58 13.15 -9.37
N LEU A 145 -10.73 12.12 -9.48
CA LEU A 145 -10.99 10.80 -8.89
C LEU A 145 -10.93 10.84 -7.36
N ILE A 146 -9.98 11.59 -6.78
CA ILE A 146 -9.88 11.76 -5.33
C ILE A 146 -11.10 12.52 -4.80
N ALA A 147 -11.47 13.64 -5.43
CA ALA A 147 -12.66 14.40 -5.08
C ALA A 147 -13.94 13.53 -5.21
N CYS A 148 -14.06 12.74 -6.28
CA CYS A 148 -15.20 11.84 -6.45
C CYS A 148 -15.28 10.79 -5.34
N ALA A 149 -14.16 10.24 -4.87
CA ALA A 149 -14.15 9.33 -3.72
C ALA A 149 -14.62 10.05 -2.44
N GLN A 150 -14.12 11.26 -2.17
CA GLN A 150 -14.52 12.08 -1.02
C GLN A 150 -16.01 12.46 -1.05
N ASP A 151 -16.54 12.89 -2.21
CA ASP A 151 -17.98 13.15 -2.41
C ASP A 151 -18.84 11.91 -2.15
N ASN A 152 -18.23 10.72 -2.30
CA ASN A 152 -18.84 9.44 -2.00
C ASN A 152 -18.54 8.95 -0.57
N GLY A 153 -17.95 9.77 0.29
CA GLY A 153 -17.65 9.44 1.68
C GLY A 153 -16.55 8.40 1.83
N LEU A 154 -15.62 8.29 0.87
CA LEU A 154 -14.54 7.30 0.86
C LEU A 154 -13.17 7.97 0.84
N HIS A 155 -12.28 7.51 1.71
CA HIS A 155 -10.87 7.89 1.70
C HIS A 155 -10.13 7.29 0.50
N THR A 156 -8.93 7.82 0.23
CA THR A 156 -8.09 7.40 -0.90
C THR A 156 -6.68 7.02 -0.49
N MET A 157 -6.24 5.88 -1.00
CA MET A 157 -4.87 5.39 -0.94
C MET A 157 -4.26 5.49 -2.34
N VAL A 158 -3.09 6.12 -2.51
CA VAL A 158 -2.44 6.26 -3.83
C VAL A 158 -1.08 5.56 -3.85
N HIS A 159 -0.89 4.60 -4.75
CA HIS A 159 0.43 4.09 -5.11
C HIS A 159 1.11 5.11 -6.02
N VAL A 160 2.21 5.72 -5.55
CA VAL A 160 3.00 6.66 -6.32
C VAL A 160 4.44 6.73 -5.81
N ASN A 161 5.41 6.70 -6.73
CA ASN A 161 6.82 6.63 -6.37
C ASN A 161 7.63 7.90 -6.64
N LEU A 162 7.24 8.73 -7.61
CA LEU A 162 8.04 9.87 -8.05
C LEU A 162 7.53 11.21 -7.51
N PRO A 163 8.41 12.19 -7.23
CA PRO A 163 8.06 13.46 -6.58
C PRO A 163 6.88 14.18 -7.22
N LYS A 164 6.88 14.32 -8.55
CA LYS A 164 5.79 14.99 -9.28
C LYS A 164 4.42 14.39 -8.98
N GLY A 165 4.30 13.06 -9.04
CA GLY A 165 3.03 12.38 -8.75
C GLY A 165 2.67 12.43 -7.26
N ILE A 166 3.66 12.43 -6.37
CA ILE A 166 3.45 12.59 -4.92
C ILE A 166 2.85 13.97 -4.63
N ILE A 167 3.41 15.03 -5.22
CA ILE A 167 2.93 16.41 -5.10
C ILE A 167 1.51 16.54 -5.68
N GLU A 168 1.24 15.95 -6.85
CA GLU A 168 -0.08 15.94 -7.47
C GLU A 168 -1.12 15.24 -6.58
N ALA A 169 -0.79 14.08 -6.01
CA ALA A 169 -1.68 13.35 -5.11
C ALA A 169 -1.91 14.11 -3.79
N ALA A 170 -0.86 14.66 -3.19
CA ALA A 170 -0.94 15.43 -1.96
C ALA A 170 -1.84 16.66 -2.12
N ARG A 171 -1.60 17.47 -3.17
CA ARG A 171 -2.40 18.68 -3.47
C ARG A 171 -3.85 18.37 -3.83
N ALA A 172 -4.12 17.17 -4.35
CA ALA A 172 -5.48 16.69 -4.58
C ALA A 172 -6.21 16.25 -3.30
N GLY A 173 -5.56 16.27 -2.12
CA GLY A 173 -6.16 15.90 -0.86
C GLY A 173 -6.23 14.39 -0.62
N VAL A 174 -5.26 13.62 -1.15
CA VAL A 174 -5.17 12.19 -0.87
C VAL A 174 -5.08 11.91 0.62
N THR A 175 -5.65 10.80 1.09
CA THR A 175 -5.56 10.43 2.51
C THR A 175 -4.21 9.81 2.83
N SER A 176 -3.74 8.87 1.99
CA SER A 176 -2.40 8.30 2.12
C SER A 176 -1.66 8.11 0.81
N ILE A 177 -0.35 8.30 0.89
CA ILE A 177 0.62 8.07 -0.18
C ILE A 177 1.43 6.84 0.17
N GLU A 178 1.47 5.89 -0.75
CA GLU A 178 2.14 4.61 -0.56
C GLU A 178 3.46 4.59 -1.34
N HIS A 179 4.49 4.02 -0.71
CA HIS A 179 5.85 3.87 -1.22
C HIS A 179 6.62 5.19 -1.27
N GLY A 180 6.54 5.95 -2.36
CA GLY A 180 7.33 7.16 -2.56
C GLY A 180 8.84 6.91 -2.72
N TYR A 181 9.28 5.81 -3.33
CA TYR A 181 10.70 5.42 -3.37
C TYR A 181 11.66 6.43 -4.04
N GLY A 182 11.14 7.39 -4.81
CA GLY A 182 11.88 8.49 -5.38
C GLY A 182 11.59 9.85 -4.73
N ILE A 183 10.93 9.89 -3.56
CA ILE A 183 10.53 11.11 -2.87
C ILE A 183 11.70 12.09 -2.64
N ASP A 184 11.42 13.38 -2.80
CA ASP A 184 12.33 14.49 -2.47
C ASP A 184 11.71 15.42 -1.42
N GLU A 185 12.46 16.45 -1.01
CA GLU A 185 12.03 17.36 0.05
C GLU A 185 10.80 18.19 -0.36
N GLU A 186 10.64 18.59 -1.62
CA GLU A 186 9.44 19.30 -2.11
C GLU A 186 8.18 18.42 -1.96
N ALA A 187 8.29 17.15 -2.35
CA ALA A 187 7.21 16.19 -2.18
C ALA A 187 6.87 15.93 -0.71
N MET A 188 7.86 15.89 0.18
CA MET A 188 7.61 15.77 1.63
C MET A 188 6.86 16.99 2.19
N TRP A 189 7.24 18.20 1.77
CA TRP A 189 6.51 19.42 2.15
C TRP A 189 5.07 19.40 1.65
N ALA A 190 4.84 18.99 0.40
CA ALA A 190 3.49 18.84 -0.13
C ALA A 190 2.65 17.85 0.70
N ILE A 191 3.22 16.74 1.15
CA ILE A 191 2.54 15.78 2.05
C ILE A 191 2.17 16.45 3.38
N ALA A 192 3.12 17.14 4.01
CA ALA A 192 2.92 17.79 5.30
C ALA A 192 1.84 18.88 5.24
N GLU A 193 1.92 19.77 4.24
CA GLU A 193 0.99 20.90 4.05
C GLU A 193 -0.44 20.43 3.78
N ASN A 194 -0.61 19.33 3.05
CA ASN A 194 -1.92 18.77 2.70
C ASN A 194 -2.41 17.69 3.70
N GLN A 195 -1.68 17.50 4.80
CA GLN A 195 -2.05 16.56 5.88
C GLN A 195 -2.29 15.11 5.39
N SER A 196 -1.63 14.73 4.30
CA SER A 196 -1.56 13.36 3.83
C SER A 196 -0.69 12.52 4.78
N THR A 197 -0.96 11.22 4.88
CA THR A 197 -0.09 10.28 5.61
C THR A 197 0.77 9.50 4.64
N TRP A 198 2.08 9.45 4.87
CA TRP A 198 3.01 8.68 4.06
C TRP A 198 3.21 7.28 4.65
N VAL A 199 3.11 6.26 3.81
CA VAL A 199 3.37 4.86 4.14
C VAL A 199 4.56 4.40 3.29
N PRO A 200 5.78 4.34 3.86
CA PRO A 200 7.00 4.27 3.07
C PRO A 200 7.30 2.88 2.50
N THR A 201 6.82 1.80 3.12
CA THR A 201 7.08 0.41 2.69
C THR A 201 8.58 0.14 2.48
N LEU A 202 9.38 0.20 3.54
CA LEU A 202 10.84 -0.04 3.48
C LEU A 202 11.18 -1.51 3.18
N ALA A 203 10.34 -2.45 3.62
CA ALA A 203 10.61 -3.88 3.61
C ALA A 203 10.97 -4.48 2.23
N PRO A 204 10.30 -4.15 1.11
CA PRO A 204 10.64 -4.73 -0.19
C PRO A 204 12.10 -4.54 -0.60
N PHE A 205 12.65 -3.32 -0.48
CA PHE A 205 14.06 -3.08 -0.81
C PHE A 205 15.00 -3.50 0.32
N ALA A 206 14.61 -3.33 1.58
CA ALA A 206 15.42 -3.77 2.72
C ALA A 206 15.68 -5.29 2.67
N ASN A 207 14.63 -6.08 2.46
CA ASN A 207 14.71 -7.54 2.41
C ASN A 207 15.43 -8.01 1.14
N MET A 208 15.26 -7.30 0.01
CA MET A 208 16.02 -7.57 -1.21
C MET A 208 17.54 -7.37 -1.01
N CYS A 209 17.96 -6.44 -0.15
CA CYS A 209 19.38 -6.26 0.17
C CYS A 209 19.99 -7.45 0.91
N GLN A 210 19.17 -8.27 1.56
CA GLN A 210 19.59 -9.36 2.45
C GLN A 210 19.61 -10.74 1.78
N VAL A 211 19.19 -10.86 0.51
CA VAL A 211 19.18 -12.14 -0.20
C VAL A 211 20.59 -12.70 -0.35
N ASP A 212 20.73 -14.02 -0.46
CA ASP A 212 22.01 -14.67 -0.74
C ASP A 212 22.54 -14.33 -2.14
N ASP A 213 23.86 -14.37 -2.35
CA ASP A 213 24.49 -14.07 -3.65
C ASP A 213 24.07 -15.02 -4.79
N LYS A 214 23.53 -16.20 -4.44
CA LYS A 214 22.99 -17.17 -5.41
C LYS A 214 21.54 -16.89 -5.79
N HIS A 215 20.87 -16.00 -5.06
CA HIS A 215 19.47 -15.67 -5.31
C HIS A 215 19.35 -14.85 -6.62
N PRO A 216 18.36 -15.10 -7.50
CA PRO A 216 18.22 -14.34 -8.75
C PRO A 216 18.16 -12.81 -8.56
N LEU A 217 17.59 -12.35 -7.45
CA LEU A 217 17.51 -10.91 -7.12
C LEU A 217 18.85 -10.28 -6.71
N ALA A 218 19.90 -11.07 -6.46
CA ALA A 218 21.20 -10.54 -6.05
C ALA A 218 21.79 -9.58 -7.11
N MET A 219 21.46 -9.78 -8.40
CA MET A 219 21.86 -8.86 -9.48
C MET A 219 21.27 -7.45 -9.34
N HIS A 220 20.14 -7.29 -8.64
CA HIS A 220 19.50 -6.01 -8.40
C HIS A 220 19.91 -5.38 -7.06
N ARG A 221 20.73 -6.06 -6.24
CA ARG A 221 21.17 -5.60 -4.91
C ARG A 221 21.74 -4.18 -4.92
N PRO A 222 22.59 -3.74 -5.89
CA PRO A 222 23.11 -2.37 -5.90
C PRO A 222 22.01 -1.30 -5.99
N PHE A 223 20.98 -1.53 -6.81
CA PHE A 223 19.84 -0.61 -6.93
C PHE A 223 18.93 -0.68 -5.69
N ALA A 224 18.68 -1.89 -5.17
CA ALA A 224 17.92 -2.07 -3.94
C ALA A 224 18.56 -1.34 -2.75
N GLN A 225 19.89 -1.44 -2.60
CA GLN A 225 20.66 -0.73 -1.58
C GLN A 225 20.52 0.78 -1.75
N LYS A 226 20.69 1.29 -2.98
CA LYS A 226 20.55 2.72 -3.26
C LYS A 226 19.14 3.24 -2.93
N TYR A 227 18.09 2.52 -3.32
CA TYR A 227 16.72 2.89 -2.95
C TYR A 227 16.54 2.84 -1.44
N TYR A 228 16.91 1.74 -0.78
CA TYR A 228 16.73 1.58 0.66
C TYR A 228 17.46 2.68 1.46
N GLU A 229 18.73 2.96 1.16
CA GLU A 229 19.50 3.99 1.87
C GLU A 229 18.91 5.39 1.73
N ASN A 230 18.46 5.76 0.53
CA ASN A 230 17.82 7.05 0.31
C ASN A 230 16.44 7.12 0.97
N HIS A 231 15.67 6.03 0.91
CA HIS A 231 14.35 5.93 1.54
C HIS A 231 14.43 6.05 3.06
N ARG A 232 15.45 5.47 3.69
CA ARG A 232 15.71 5.63 5.13
C ARG A 232 15.96 7.09 5.53
N LYS A 233 16.82 7.78 4.77
CA LYS A 233 17.11 9.21 4.98
C LYS A 233 15.85 10.05 4.78
N ALA A 234 15.05 9.72 3.77
CA ALA A 234 13.78 10.36 3.48
C ALA A 234 12.77 10.20 4.62
N VAL A 235 12.64 9.00 5.21
CA VAL A 235 11.78 8.78 6.38
C VAL A 235 12.20 9.64 7.57
N ALA A 236 13.50 9.68 7.88
CA ALA A 236 14.04 10.52 8.96
C ALA A 236 13.70 12.00 8.73
N LYS A 237 14.03 12.52 7.54
CA LYS A 237 13.81 13.91 7.16
C LYS A 237 12.32 14.29 7.11
N ALA A 238 11.48 13.43 6.55
CA ALA A 238 10.04 13.65 6.48
C ALA A 238 9.44 13.78 7.89
N TYR A 239 9.89 12.95 8.83
CA TYR A 239 9.48 13.05 10.23
C TYR A 239 9.91 14.39 10.85
N GLU A 240 11.16 14.82 10.63
CA GLU A 240 11.67 16.11 11.14
C GLU A 240 10.84 17.31 10.68
N ILE A 241 10.34 17.29 9.43
CA ILE A 241 9.53 18.39 8.88
C ILE A 241 8.02 18.23 9.14
N GLY A 242 7.61 17.23 9.93
CA GLY A 242 6.24 17.07 10.42
C GLY A 242 5.32 16.21 9.53
N VAL A 243 5.86 15.43 8.60
CA VAL A 243 5.07 14.44 7.85
C VAL A 243 4.54 13.36 8.80
N LYS A 244 3.26 13.02 8.69
CA LYS A 244 2.70 11.84 9.34
C LYS A 244 3.16 10.59 8.58
N ILE A 245 3.88 9.72 9.26
CA ILE A 245 4.40 8.45 8.73
C ILE A 245 3.72 7.28 9.42
N ALA A 246 3.04 6.42 8.66
CA ALA A 246 2.39 5.21 9.13
C ALA A 246 3.14 3.95 8.62
N VAL A 247 3.06 2.88 9.39
CA VAL A 247 3.76 1.62 9.13
C VAL A 247 2.93 0.75 8.18
N GLY A 248 3.47 0.40 7.03
CA GLY A 248 2.86 -0.54 6.09
C GLY A 248 3.94 -1.26 5.30
N SER A 249 3.88 -2.58 5.22
CA SER A 249 5.03 -3.39 4.79
C SER A 249 5.08 -3.69 3.30
N ASP A 250 3.97 -3.52 2.60
CA ASP A 250 3.75 -4.06 1.25
C ASP A 250 3.87 -5.59 1.22
N THR A 251 3.43 -6.25 2.29
CA THR A 251 3.46 -7.70 2.38
C THR A 251 2.72 -8.34 1.21
N GLY A 252 3.32 -9.38 0.62
CA GLY A 252 2.89 -9.99 -0.64
C GLY A 252 3.75 -9.54 -1.82
N ALA A 253 4.48 -8.44 -1.68
CA ALA A 253 5.58 -8.09 -2.57
C ALA A 253 6.75 -9.08 -2.46
N THR A 254 7.66 -8.96 -3.42
CA THR A 254 8.87 -9.78 -3.50
C THR A 254 9.70 -9.67 -2.22
N GLN A 255 10.01 -10.81 -1.59
CA GLN A 255 10.75 -10.92 -0.32
C GLN A 255 10.04 -10.33 0.92
N VAL A 256 8.73 -10.04 0.84
CA VAL A 256 7.96 -9.57 2.01
C VAL A 256 6.88 -10.59 2.37
N GLU A 257 7.23 -11.46 3.31
CA GLU A 257 6.40 -12.59 3.75
C GLU A 257 5.25 -12.16 4.66
N HIS A 258 4.12 -12.87 4.56
CA HIS A 258 2.97 -12.57 5.40
C HIS A 258 3.27 -12.69 6.90
N GLY A 259 2.86 -11.67 7.66
CA GLY A 259 3.08 -11.59 9.09
C GLY A 259 4.48 -11.10 9.47
N THR A 260 5.55 -11.79 9.06
CA THR A 260 6.92 -11.39 9.42
C THR A 260 7.35 -10.11 8.72
N GLY A 261 6.96 -9.90 7.46
CA GLY A 261 7.24 -8.65 6.74
C GLY A 261 6.64 -7.41 7.42
N SER A 262 5.50 -7.56 8.10
CA SER A 262 4.93 -6.51 8.94
C SER A 262 5.86 -6.16 10.11
N LEU A 263 6.44 -7.16 10.78
CA LEU A 263 7.37 -6.97 11.89
C LEU A 263 8.70 -6.36 11.42
N ASP A 264 9.18 -6.77 10.24
CA ASP A 264 10.36 -6.21 9.60
C ASP A 264 10.16 -4.71 9.33
N GLU A 265 9.02 -4.32 8.73
CA GLU A 265 8.71 -2.91 8.45
C GLU A 265 8.68 -2.07 9.73
N TRP A 266 8.06 -2.56 10.80
CA TRP A 266 8.09 -1.90 12.10
C TRP A 266 9.51 -1.63 12.57
N GLN A 267 10.41 -2.61 12.42
CA GLN A 267 11.81 -2.43 12.79
C GLN A 267 12.51 -1.42 11.89
N TYR A 268 12.32 -1.49 10.57
CA TYR A 268 12.94 -0.57 9.63
C TYR A 268 12.51 0.88 9.85
N VAL A 269 11.24 1.14 10.13
CA VAL A 269 10.75 2.48 10.43
C VAL A 269 11.36 3.04 11.72
N ILE A 270 11.52 2.22 12.76
CA ILE A 270 12.20 2.61 14.01
C ILE A 270 13.68 2.89 13.77
N ASP A 271 14.34 2.06 12.95
CA ASP A 271 15.76 2.23 12.59
C ASP A 271 16.02 3.46 11.70
N CYS A 272 14.98 4.09 11.17
CA CYS A 272 15.04 5.39 10.50
C CYS A 272 14.93 6.57 11.49
N GLY A 273 14.73 6.32 12.78
CA GLY A 273 14.63 7.34 13.82
C GLY A 273 13.20 7.77 14.16
N LEU A 274 12.16 7.10 13.62
CA LEU A 274 10.78 7.37 14.03
C LEU A 274 10.48 6.66 15.36
N PRO A 275 10.12 7.39 16.44
CA PRO A 275 9.81 6.77 17.72
C PRO A 275 8.61 5.80 17.59
N GLU A 276 8.69 4.63 18.25
CA GLU A 276 7.65 3.59 18.16
C GLU A 276 6.24 4.12 18.50
N GLU A 277 6.12 4.99 19.51
CA GLU A 277 4.86 5.62 19.91
C GLU A 277 4.29 6.49 18.80
N THR A 278 5.15 7.27 18.15
CA THR A 278 4.76 8.12 17.03
C THR A 278 4.33 7.28 15.83
N ALA A 279 5.09 6.24 15.50
CA ALA A 279 4.75 5.30 14.42
C ALA A 279 3.39 4.62 14.68
N TYR A 280 3.15 4.18 15.92
CA TYR A 280 1.86 3.60 16.32
C TYR A 280 0.71 4.58 16.23
N ARG A 281 0.87 5.79 16.79
CA ARG A 281 -0.16 6.82 16.76
C ARG A 281 -0.53 7.20 15.34
N HIS A 282 0.45 7.49 14.47
CA HIS A 282 0.19 7.82 13.07
C HIS A 282 -0.49 6.67 12.31
N SER A 283 -0.07 5.43 12.56
CA SER A 283 -0.70 4.25 11.94
C SER A 283 -2.13 4.05 12.44
N SER A 284 -2.38 4.23 13.73
CA SER A 284 -3.73 4.15 14.31
C SER A 284 -4.63 5.25 13.76
N ASP A 285 -4.17 6.50 13.78
CA ASP A 285 -4.91 7.65 13.25
C ASP A 285 -5.27 7.42 11.77
N LEU A 286 -4.35 6.84 10.99
CA LEU A 286 -4.62 6.49 9.61
C LEU A 286 -5.71 5.43 9.49
N MET A 287 -5.60 4.32 10.23
CA MET A 287 -6.62 3.27 10.22
C MET A 287 -8.00 3.81 10.61
N ASP A 288 -8.07 4.69 11.60
CA ASP A 288 -9.31 5.27 12.10
C ASP A 288 -9.94 6.21 11.06
N ARG A 289 -9.14 7.02 10.34
CA ARG A 289 -9.62 7.81 9.19
C ARG A 289 -10.31 6.91 8.17
N PHE A 290 -9.66 5.82 7.76
CA PHE A 290 -10.20 4.90 6.75
C PHE A 290 -11.46 4.13 7.18
N GLN A 291 -11.88 4.20 8.45
CA GLN A 291 -13.20 3.71 8.90
C GLN A 291 -14.27 4.81 8.95
N GLY A 292 -13.85 6.07 8.97
CA GLY A 292 -14.71 7.24 8.96
C GLY A 292 -15.02 7.73 7.55
N SER A 293 -15.80 8.82 7.48
CA SER A 293 -15.96 9.60 6.25
C SER A 293 -14.86 10.68 6.16
N PRO A 294 -14.35 10.97 4.96
CA PRO A 294 -13.34 12.00 4.71
C PRO A 294 -13.74 13.42 5.08
#